data_AF-A0A7W9S5A3-F1
#
_entry.id   AF-A0A7W9S5A3-F1
#
_cell.length_a   1.000
_cell.length_b   1.000
_cell.length_c   1.000
_cell.angle_alpha   90.00
_cell.angle_beta   90.00
_cell.angle_gamma   90.00
#
_symmetry.space_group_name_H-M   'P 1'
#
loop_
_entity.id
_entity.type
_entity.pdbx_description
1 polymer ?
#
loop_
_entity_poly.entity_id
_entity_poly.type
_entity_poly.pdbx_seq_one_letter_code
_entity_poly.pdbx_strand_id
1 'polypeptide(L)'
;MRISRLIGLAIVGAGCLVAAGQAHAISRYDPTRMSCGAIQDRVAREGAVILRYTSKRNPNLPIYDRYVLNNRFCPAGQVRERADVPSADASSCPVYKCVQPEFERRDRFWRFGH
;
A
#
# COMPACT_ATOMS: atom_id res chain seq x y z
N MET A 1 39.77 -6.86 49.33
CA MET A 1 39.74 -5.63 48.51
C MET A 1 38.94 -5.91 47.24
N ARG A 2 37.65 -5.49 47.22
CA ARG A 2 36.74 -5.21 46.08
C ARG A 2 36.75 -6.16 44.84
N ILE A 3 36.24 -7.38 45.01
CA ILE A 3 35.79 -8.28 43.91
C ILE A 3 34.43 -7.83 43.31
N SER A 4 33.79 -6.79 43.88
CA SER A 4 32.42 -6.35 43.57
C SER A 4 32.28 -5.34 42.41
N ARG A 5 33.28 -5.16 41.53
CA ARG A 5 33.26 -4.10 40.50
C ARG A 5 33.21 -4.58 39.04
N LEU A 6 33.23 -5.89 38.78
CA LEU A 6 33.27 -6.42 37.41
C LEU A 6 31.95 -7.06 36.95
N ILE A 7 30.89 -6.99 37.76
CA ILE A 7 29.54 -7.48 37.42
C ILE A 7 28.71 -6.39 36.71
N GLY A 8 29.29 -5.20 36.48
CA GLY A 8 28.51 -3.97 36.21
C GLY A 8 28.20 -3.61 34.76
N LEU A 9 28.65 -4.34 33.74
CA LEU A 9 28.31 -3.97 32.35
C LEU A 9 28.12 -5.19 31.44
N ALA A 10 27.56 -6.26 31.99
CA ALA A 10 26.90 -7.27 31.18
C ALA A 10 25.49 -6.78 30.86
N ILE A 11 25.07 -6.91 29.60
CA ILE A 11 23.72 -6.65 29.08
C ILE A 11 23.51 -5.12 28.91
N VAL A 12 23.50 -4.57 27.70
CA VAL A 12 22.34 -4.60 26.79
C VAL A 12 22.84 -4.53 25.35
N GLY A 13 22.96 -5.69 24.70
CA GLY A 13 22.91 -5.78 23.25
C GLY A 13 21.45 -5.63 22.80
N ALA A 14 20.93 -4.41 22.78
CA ALA A 14 19.62 -4.14 22.19
C ALA A 14 19.81 -3.96 20.68
N GLY A 15 19.75 -5.08 19.95
CA GLY A 15 19.68 -5.07 18.50
C GLY A 15 18.42 -4.32 18.06
N CYS A 16 18.61 -3.15 17.44
CA CYS A 16 17.54 -2.48 16.69
C CYS A 16 17.11 -3.37 15.53
N LEU A 17 16.08 -4.20 15.73
CA LEU A 17 15.35 -4.86 14.66
C LEU A 17 14.52 -3.80 13.93
N VAL A 18 15.17 -3.00 13.09
CA VAL A 18 14.46 -2.14 12.15
C VAL A 18 13.79 -3.09 11.16
N ALA A 19 12.48 -3.27 11.29
CA ALA A 19 11.68 -3.90 10.25
C ALA A 19 11.76 -3.00 9.01
N ALA A 20 12.77 -3.25 8.17
CA ALA A 20 12.94 -2.55 6.90
C ALA A 20 11.70 -2.83 6.05
N GLY A 21 10.81 -1.84 5.98
CA GLY A 21 9.74 -1.82 4.99
C GLY A 21 10.41 -1.97 3.62
N GLN A 22 10.06 -3.02 2.90
CA GLN A 22 10.80 -3.41 1.71
C GLN A 22 10.64 -2.30 0.66
N ALA A 23 11.70 -1.52 0.45
CA ALA A 23 11.80 -0.54 -0.61
C ALA A 23 12.02 -1.26 -1.94
N HIS A 24 11.04 -2.09 -2.35
CA HIS A 24 11.02 -2.66 -3.68
C HIS A 24 10.83 -1.54 -4.68
N ALA A 25 11.62 -1.54 -5.75
CA ALA A 25 11.40 -0.65 -6.88
C ALA A 25 9.97 -0.89 -7.40
N ILE A 26 9.06 0.04 -7.11
CA ILE A 26 7.66 -0.14 -7.46
C ILE A 26 7.52 0.01 -8.98
N SER A 27 7.24 -1.10 -9.64
CA SER A 27 7.03 -1.11 -11.07
C SER A 27 5.78 -0.33 -11.47
N ARG A 28 5.83 0.27 -12.66
CA ARG A 28 4.77 1.11 -13.20
C ARG A 28 4.24 0.51 -14.50
N TYR A 29 2.92 0.42 -14.61
CA TYR A 29 2.27 -0.15 -15.79
C TYR A 29 1.13 0.71 -16.29
N ASP A 30 0.86 0.60 -17.58
CA ASP A 30 -0.38 1.07 -18.19
C ASP A 30 -1.36 -0.11 -18.26
N PRO A 31 -2.39 -0.16 -17.40
CA PRO A 31 -3.31 -1.29 -17.36
C PRO A 31 -4.15 -1.39 -18.63
N THR A 32 -4.32 -0.31 -19.40
CA THR A 32 -5.11 -0.31 -20.64
C THR A 32 -4.46 -1.11 -21.77
N ARG A 33 -3.17 -1.46 -21.63
CA ARG A 33 -2.39 -2.26 -22.60
C ARG A 33 -2.20 -3.71 -22.16
N MET A 34 -2.88 -4.15 -21.09
CA MET A 34 -2.77 -5.49 -20.52
C MET A 34 -4.15 -6.08 -20.27
N SER A 35 -4.25 -7.40 -20.26
CA SER A 35 -5.49 -8.06 -19.84
C SER A 35 -5.70 -7.96 -18.33
N CYS A 36 -6.95 -8.09 -17.87
CA CYS A 36 -7.26 -8.07 -16.44
C CYS A 36 -6.51 -9.17 -15.68
N GLY A 37 -6.40 -10.37 -16.27
CA GLY A 37 -5.58 -11.45 -15.72
C GLY A 37 -4.11 -11.04 -15.58
N ALA A 38 -3.52 -10.41 -16.60
CA ALA A 38 -2.13 -9.95 -16.56
C ALA A 38 -1.90 -8.86 -15.50
N ILE A 39 -2.87 -7.97 -15.27
CA ILE A 39 -2.82 -6.97 -14.20
C ILE A 39 -2.78 -7.66 -12.82
N GLN A 40 -3.73 -8.58 -12.58
CA GLN A 40 -3.82 -9.31 -11.31
C GLN A 40 -2.55 -10.11 -11.02
N ASP A 41 -2.05 -10.78 -12.05
CA ASP A 41 -0.79 -11.50 -12.05
C ASP A 41 0.41 -10.61 -11.69
N ARG A 42 0.47 -9.40 -12.24
CA ARG A 42 1.57 -8.48 -11.92
C ARG A 42 1.50 -8.01 -10.47
N VAL A 43 0.30 -7.67 -9.99
CA VAL A 43 0.06 -7.34 -8.57
C VAL A 43 0.42 -8.53 -7.67
N ALA A 44 0.07 -9.76 -8.07
CA ALA A 44 0.34 -10.97 -7.29
C ALA A 44 1.85 -11.27 -7.20
N ARG A 45 2.59 -11.12 -8.30
CA ARG A 45 4.03 -11.38 -8.35
C ARG A 45 4.86 -10.33 -7.60
N GLU A 46 4.47 -9.06 -7.66
CA GLU A 46 5.24 -7.97 -7.05
C GLU A 46 4.73 -7.54 -5.68
N GLY A 47 3.51 -7.92 -5.33
CA GLY A 47 2.84 -7.49 -4.12
C GLY A 47 2.32 -6.04 -4.18
N ALA A 48 3.02 -5.13 -4.86
CA ALA A 48 2.54 -3.77 -5.10
C ALA A 48 3.06 -3.18 -6.42
N VAL A 49 2.19 -2.47 -7.14
CA VAL A 49 2.51 -1.81 -8.43
C VAL A 49 1.85 -0.43 -8.52
N ILE A 50 2.37 0.47 -9.36
CA ILE A 50 1.66 1.68 -9.77
C ILE A 50 0.97 1.42 -11.10
N LEU A 51 -0.33 1.69 -11.17
CA LEU A 51 -1.05 1.70 -12.45
C LEU A 51 -1.30 3.15 -12.88
N ARG A 52 -0.92 3.46 -14.11
CA ARG A 52 -1.10 4.76 -14.74
C ARG A 52 -2.13 4.67 -15.85
N TYR A 53 -3.26 5.35 -15.68
CA TYR A 53 -4.32 5.38 -16.68
C TYR A 53 -5.12 6.66 -16.54
N THR A 54 -5.92 6.99 -17.55
CA THR A 54 -6.76 8.18 -17.52
C THR A 54 -8.14 7.86 -16.95
N SER A 55 -8.71 8.78 -16.16
CA SER A 55 -10.08 8.64 -15.67
C SER A 55 -11.07 8.52 -16.83
N LYS A 56 -11.95 7.52 -16.78
CA LYS A 56 -13.07 7.39 -17.74
C LYS A 56 -14.03 8.57 -17.69
N ARG A 57 -14.16 9.21 -16.53
CA ARG A 57 -15.07 10.36 -16.32
C ARG A 57 -14.44 11.70 -16.72
N ASN A 58 -13.11 11.79 -16.70
CA ASN A 58 -12.38 13.00 -17.04
C ASN A 58 -11.08 12.64 -17.80
N PRO A 59 -11.05 12.76 -19.14
CA PRO A 59 -9.87 12.44 -19.95
C PRO A 59 -8.63 13.29 -19.65
N ASN A 60 -8.79 14.42 -18.97
CA ASN A 60 -7.69 15.30 -18.59
C ASN A 60 -7.13 14.97 -17.20
N LEU A 61 -7.67 13.97 -16.51
CA LEU A 61 -7.23 13.53 -15.19
C LEU A 61 -6.47 12.19 -15.30
N PRO A 62 -5.13 12.23 -15.35
CA PRO A 62 -4.36 11.00 -15.24
C PRO A 62 -4.35 10.52 -13.79
N ILE A 63 -4.62 9.24 -13.61
CA ILE A 63 -4.62 8.53 -12.33
C ILE A 63 -3.28 7.80 -12.20
N TYR A 64 -2.67 7.93 -11.01
CA TYR A 64 -1.40 7.31 -10.64
C TYR A 64 -1.54 6.69 -9.25
N ASP A 65 -2.31 5.62 -9.16
CA ASP A 65 -2.57 4.96 -7.87
C ASP A 65 -1.69 3.71 -7.69
N ARG A 66 -1.40 3.41 -6.42
CA ARG A 66 -0.68 2.20 -6.00
C ARG A 66 -1.68 1.11 -5.67
N TYR A 67 -1.52 -0.05 -6.30
CA TYR A 67 -2.35 -1.23 -6.10
C TYR A 67 -1.55 -2.33 -5.44
N VAL A 68 -2.18 -3.08 -4.55
CA VAL A 68 -1.54 -4.02 -3.65
C VAL A 68 -2.21 -5.39 -3.66
N LEU A 69 -1.45 -6.43 -3.36
CA LEU A 69 -1.95 -7.79 -3.21
C LEU A 69 -2.76 -7.93 -1.92
N ASN A 70 -2.22 -7.48 -0.78
CA ASN A 70 -2.86 -7.61 0.53
C ASN A 70 -2.39 -6.55 1.54
N ASN A 71 -3.00 -6.52 2.73
CA ASN A 71 -2.77 -5.50 3.77
C ASN A 71 -1.29 -5.36 4.19
N ARG A 72 -0.47 -6.40 4.05
CA ARG A 72 0.97 -6.33 4.41
C ARG A 72 1.75 -5.33 3.54
N PHE A 73 1.22 -4.99 2.37
CA PHE A 73 1.81 -4.02 1.45
C PHE A 73 1.28 -2.60 1.66
N CYS A 74 0.28 -2.43 2.53
CA CYS A 74 -0.21 -1.13 2.94
C CYS A 74 0.70 -0.50 4.00
N PRO A 75 0.83 0.84 3.99
CA PRO A 75 1.44 1.57 5.10
C PRO A 75 0.78 1.22 6.44
N ALA A 76 1.54 1.36 7.53
CA ALA A 76 0.99 1.21 8.87
C ALA A 76 -0.24 2.12 9.07
N GLY A 77 -1.30 1.57 9.67
CA GLY A 77 -2.56 2.28 9.88
C GLY A 77 -3.51 2.28 8.67
N GLN A 78 -3.09 1.77 7.50
CA GLN A 78 -3.97 1.63 6.33
C GLN A 78 -4.46 0.18 6.15
N VAL A 79 -5.61 0.04 5.48
CA VAL A 79 -6.18 -1.25 5.09
C VAL A 79 -6.36 -1.30 3.58
N ARG A 80 -6.36 -2.50 2.98
CA ARG A 80 -6.69 -2.64 1.56
C ARG A 80 -8.21 -2.52 1.36
N GLU A 81 -8.59 -1.80 0.31
CA GLU A 81 -9.96 -1.66 -0.15
C GLU A 81 -10.04 -2.04 -1.63
N ARG A 82 -11.18 -2.60 -2.03
CA ARG A 82 -11.45 -2.96 -3.43
C ARG A 82 -11.50 -1.69 -4.29
N ALA A 83 -10.86 -1.75 -5.45
CA ALA A 83 -10.92 -0.73 -6.47
C ALA A 83 -11.00 -1.37 -7.86
N ASP A 84 -11.27 -0.56 -8.87
CA ASP A 84 -11.41 -0.99 -10.25
C ASP A 84 -10.52 -0.16 -11.17
N VAL A 85 -9.91 -0.85 -12.13
CA VAL A 85 -9.08 -0.24 -13.18
C VAL A 85 -9.53 -0.68 -14.56
N PRO A 86 -9.39 0.17 -15.60
CA PRO A 86 -9.58 -0.29 -16.97
C PRO A 86 -8.48 -1.26 -17.38
N SER A 87 -8.82 -2.23 -18.22
CA SER A 87 -7.90 -3.16 -18.87
C SER A 87 -8.24 -3.30 -20.36
N ALA A 88 -7.39 -3.96 -21.13
CA ALA A 88 -7.60 -4.14 -22.57
C ALA A 88 -8.85 -4.97 -22.90
N ASP A 89 -9.17 -5.97 -22.07
CA ASP A 89 -10.27 -6.93 -22.24
C ASP A 89 -11.46 -6.69 -21.30
N ALA A 90 -11.26 -5.95 -20.21
CA ALA A 90 -12.33 -5.62 -19.27
C ALA A 90 -12.34 -4.13 -18.88
N SER A 91 -13.54 -3.55 -18.87
CA SER A 91 -13.73 -2.16 -18.47
C SER A 91 -13.62 -1.93 -16.95
N SER A 92 -13.72 -2.97 -16.14
CA SER A 92 -13.66 -2.91 -14.67
C SER A 92 -12.92 -4.14 -14.16
N CYS A 93 -11.60 -4.07 -14.10
CA CYS A 93 -10.77 -5.14 -13.55
C CYS A 93 -10.61 -4.94 -12.04
N PRO A 94 -10.95 -5.94 -11.20
CA PRO A 94 -10.90 -5.80 -9.75
C PRO A 94 -9.45 -5.86 -9.25
N VAL A 95 -9.10 -4.86 -8.44
CA VAL A 95 -7.80 -4.71 -7.77
C VAL A 95 -8.01 -4.18 -6.35
N TYR A 96 -6.92 -3.98 -5.60
CA TYR A 96 -6.99 -3.38 -4.27
C TYR A 96 -6.02 -2.23 -4.14
N LYS A 97 -6.42 -1.17 -3.43
CA LYS A 97 -5.56 -0.05 -3.05
C LYS A 97 -5.62 0.16 -1.55
N CYS A 98 -4.63 0.83 -0.99
CA CYS A 98 -4.61 1.13 0.44
C CYS A 98 -5.41 2.40 0.72
N VAL A 99 -6.20 2.35 1.78
CA VAL A 99 -7.01 3.47 2.28
C VAL A 99 -6.85 3.60 3.78
N GLN A 100 -7.06 4.82 4.29
CA GLN A 100 -7.20 5.02 5.72
C GLN A 100 -8.52 4.36 6.16
N PRO A 101 -8.52 3.44 7.13
CA PRO A 101 -9.74 2.84 7.63
C PRO A 101 -10.61 3.93 8.26
N GLU A 102 -11.89 3.96 7.89
CA GLU A 102 -12.86 5.00 8.23
C GLU A 102 -13.31 4.96 9.71
N PHE A 103 -12.43 4.67 10.67
CA PHE A 103 -12.82 4.60 12.09
C PHE A 103 -13.02 5.99 12.74
N GLU A 104 -12.40 7.06 12.21
CA GLU A 104 -12.46 8.43 12.78
C GLU A 104 -13.25 9.47 11.94
N ARG A 105 -13.72 9.14 10.74
CA ARG A 105 -14.40 10.14 9.87
C ARG A 105 -15.91 10.26 10.08
N ARG A 106 -16.52 9.46 10.97
CA ARG A 106 -17.92 9.62 11.35
C ARG A 106 -18.20 10.88 12.19
N ASP A 107 -17.15 11.51 12.75
CA ASP A 107 -17.29 12.72 13.56
C ASP A 107 -17.16 14.02 12.75
N ARG A 108 -16.58 13.99 11.54
CA ARG A 108 -16.45 15.20 10.68
C ARG A 108 -17.66 15.47 9.81
N PHE A 109 -18.43 14.44 9.45
CA PHE A 109 -19.65 14.60 8.66
C PHE A 109 -20.75 15.36 9.45
N TRP A 110 -20.80 15.20 10.78
CA TRP A 110 -21.75 15.92 11.65
C TRP A 110 -21.35 17.35 12.03
N ARG A 111 -20.10 17.79 11.79
CA ARG A 111 -19.61 19.10 12.26
C ARG A 111 -19.64 20.22 11.21
N PHE A 112 -19.88 19.89 9.95
CA PHE A 112 -19.85 20.86 8.83
C PHE A 112 -21.08 20.80 7.92
N GLY A 113 -22.15 20.14 8.37
CA GLY A 113 -23.47 20.18 7.73
C GLY A 113 -24.38 21.17 8.45
N HIS A 114 -24.12 22.46 8.29
CA HIS A 114 -25.07 23.55 8.58
C HIS A 114 -25.18 24.45 7.37
#